data_AF-A0A934ZJ64-F1
#
_entry.id   AF-A0A934ZJ64-F1
#
_cell.length_a   1.000
_cell.length_b   1.000
_cell.length_c   1.000
_cell.angle_alpha   90.00
_cell.angle_beta   90.00
_cell.angle_gamma   90.00
#
_symmetry.space_group_name_H-M   'P 1'
#
loop_
_entity.id
_entity.type
_entity.pdbx_description
1 polymer ?
#
loop_
_entity_poly.entity_id
_entity_poly.type
_entity_poly.pdbx_seq_one_letter_code
_entity_poly.pdbx_strand_id
1 'polypeptide(L)'
;MRPEEHWCLLAAPPVGRVELPSWIARAHSLIRAELTLIQRLGDPDGILPAVASLGFTLRPTGDPAEPTVVQVHTLPMDELPSVKEAADRAVEAIGGAGMDALVARAMRVWMVERRPMAGGDPRAPLAMAALLAGVLLAPVVPPEGGAIFGLKGARTRLEALGWRT
;
A
#
# COMPACT_ATOMS: atom_id res chain seq x y z
N MET A 1 -2.96 15.50 -1.96
CA MET A 1 -3.38 14.51 -0.93
C MET A 1 -2.44 14.61 0.26
N ARG A 2 -2.93 14.29 1.46
CA ARG A 2 -2.19 14.48 2.72
C ARG A 2 -1.56 13.16 3.20
N PRO A 3 -0.23 13.09 3.46
CA PRO A 3 0.43 11.85 3.87
C PRO A 3 -0.11 11.30 5.20
N GLU A 4 -0.59 12.14 6.12
CA GLU A 4 -1.13 11.73 7.42
C GLU A 4 -2.48 10.99 7.35
N GLU A 5 -3.11 11.00 6.17
CA GLU A 5 -4.36 10.30 5.88
C GLU A 5 -4.12 8.97 5.14
N HIS A 6 -2.87 8.62 4.83
CA HIS A 6 -2.57 7.50 3.94
C HIS A 6 -1.36 6.68 4.38
N TRP A 7 -1.37 5.39 4.06
CA TRP A 7 -0.15 4.59 3.98
C TRP A 7 0.48 4.83 2.61
N CYS A 8 1.62 5.52 2.55
CA CYS A 8 2.25 5.89 1.28
C CYS A 8 3.37 4.92 0.92
N LEU A 9 3.27 4.28 -0.24
CA LEU A 9 4.30 3.39 -0.78
C LEU A 9 5.05 4.06 -1.92
N LEU A 10 6.38 3.97 -1.88
CA LEU A 10 7.28 4.69 -2.78
C LEU A 10 7.86 3.72 -3.82
N ALA A 11 7.23 3.66 -4.99
CA ALA A 11 7.56 2.71 -6.03
C ALA A 11 8.55 3.31 -7.04
N ALA A 12 9.54 2.50 -7.44
CA ALA A 12 10.52 2.89 -8.46
C ALA A 12 9.93 2.96 -9.88
N PRO A 13 9.06 2.03 -10.33
CA PRO A 13 8.47 2.12 -11.67
C PRO A 13 7.61 3.39 -11.84
N PRO A 14 7.80 4.15 -12.94
CA PRO A 14 7.03 5.38 -13.19
C PRO A 14 5.58 5.10 -13.61
N VAL A 15 5.33 3.94 -14.21
CA VAL A 15 4.01 3.51 -14.68
C VAL A 15 3.35 2.63 -13.63
N GLY A 16 2.10 2.96 -13.28
CA GLY A 16 1.27 2.11 -12.43
C GLY A 16 0.75 0.93 -13.23
N ARG A 17 0.91 -0.29 -12.71
CA ARG A 17 0.37 -1.51 -13.30
C ARG A 17 -0.28 -2.38 -12.24
N VAL A 18 -1.43 -2.97 -12.56
CA VAL A 18 -2.14 -3.93 -11.71
C VAL A 18 -2.16 -5.29 -12.40
N GLU A 19 -1.31 -6.20 -11.93
CA GLU A 19 -1.31 -7.60 -12.35
C GLU A 19 -2.22 -8.41 -11.41
N LEU A 20 -3.54 -8.23 -11.56
CA LEU A 20 -4.52 -8.70 -10.57
C LEU A 20 -4.36 -10.18 -10.17
N PRO A 21 -4.15 -11.15 -11.09
CA PRO A 21 -3.93 -12.55 -10.69
C PRO A 21 -2.72 -12.74 -9.77
N SER A 22 -1.62 -12.03 -10.06
CA SER A 22 -0.40 -12.05 -9.24
C SER A 22 -0.67 -11.42 -7.87
N TRP A 23 -1.40 -10.29 -7.83
CA TRP A 23 -1.75 -9.61 -6.58
C TRP A 23 -2.65 -10.46 -5.69
N ILE A 24 -3.62 -11.18 -6.27
CA ILE A 24 -4.47 -12.13 -5.54
C ILE A 24 -3.62 -13.26 -4.94
N ALA A 25 -2.72 -13.86 -5.72
CA ALA A 25 -1.83 -14.91 -5.23
C ALA A 25 -0.89 -14.40 -4.11
N ARG A 26 -0.42 -13.15 -4.22
CA ARG A 26 0.40 -12.49 -3.19
C ARG A 26 -0.42 -12.12 -1.95
N ALA A 27 -1.67 -11.72 -2.09
CA ALA A 27 -2.56 -11.46 -0.96
C ALA A 27 -2.74 -12.74 -0.12
N HIS A 28 -2.98 -13.88 -0.79
CA HIS A 28 -3.09 -15.16 -0.10
C HIS A 28 -1.78 -15.58 0.57
N SER A 29 -0.64 -15.44 -0.10
CA SER A 29 0.66 -15.94 0.42
C SER A 29 1.39 -15.03 1.40
N LEU A 30 1.24 -13.70 1.29
CA LEU A 30 1.99 -12.74 2.10
C LEU A 30 1.22 -12.24 3.32
N ILE A 31 -0.10 -12.16 3.22
CA ILE A 31 -0.97 -11.59 4.25
C ILE A 31 -2.20 -12.44 4.54
N ARG A 32 -2.31 -13.66 3.98
CA ARG A 32 -3.44 -14.57 4.17
C ARG A 32 -4.79 -13.88 3.98
N ALA A 33 -4.93 -13.16 2.87
CA ALA A 33 -6.12 -12.41 2.54
C ALA A 33 -6.70 -12.81 1.18
N GLU A 34 -8.01 -12.74 1.07
CA GLU A 34 -8.75 -12.70 -0.19
C GLU A 34 -8.83 -11.25 -0.66
N LEU A 35 -8.57 -11.03 -1.95
CA LEU A 35 -8.51 -9.73 -2.59
C LEU A 35 -9.39 -9.73 -3.84
N THR A 36 -10.23 -8.71 -3.98
CA THR A 36 -10.98 -8.47 -5.22
C THR A 36 -10.88 -7.01 -5.62
N LEU A 37 -10.73 -6.73 -6.91
CA LEU A 37 -10.84 -5.38 -7.45
C LEU A 37 -12.32 -5.08 -7.73
N ILE A 38 -12.82 -3.94 -7.23
CA ILE A 38 -14.25 -3.58 -7.32
C ILE A 38 -14.64 -3.14 -8.74
N GLN A 39 -13.72 -2.45 -9.41
CA GLN A 39 -13.92 -1.90 -10.75
C GLN A 39 -13.22 -2.72 -11.83
N ARG A 40 -13.62 -2.52 -13.09
CA ARG A 40 -12.88 -3.05 -14.23
C ARG A 40 -11.71 -2.13 -14.58
N LEU A 41 -10.57 -2.72 -14.91
CA LEU A 41 -9.46 -1.97 -15.50
C LEU A 41 -9.80 -1.64 -16.96
N GLY A 42 -9.49 -0.41 -17.38
CA GLY A 42 -9.72 0.02 -18.76
C GLY A 42 -8.71 -0.57 -19.76
N ASP A 43 -7.52 -0.92 -19.26
CA ASP A 43 -6.43 -1.48 -20.05
C ASP A 43 -6.27 -2.99 -19.77
N PRO A 44 -6.21 -3.86 -20.80
CA PRO A 44 -6.06 -5.31 -20.63
C PRO A 44 -4.75 -5.73 -19.96
N ASP A 45 -3.67 -4.96 -20.15
CA ASP A 45 -2.37 -5.22 -19.53
C ASP A 45 -2.28 -4.63 -18.11
N GLY A 46 -3.38 -4.07 -17.62
CA GLY A 46 -3.51 -3.49 -16.29
C GLY A 46 -2.73 -2.18 -16.14
N ILE A 47 -2.35 -1.52 -17.24
CA ILE A 47 -1.68 -0.22 -17.21
C ILE A 47 -2.67 0.84 -16.74
N LEU A 48 -2.25 1.65 -15.76
CA LEU A 48 -3.07 2.71 -15.19
C LEU A 48 -2.76 4.05 -15.85
N PRO A 49 -3.75 4.97 -15.91
CA PRO A 49 -3.47 6.37 -16.21
C PRO A 49 -2.52 6.99 -15.17
N ALA A 50 -1.93 8.15 -15.52
CA ALA A 50 -0.97 8.84 -14.67
C ALA A 50 -1.50 9.00 -13.23
N VAL A 51 -2.76 9.40 -13.06
CA VAL A 51 -3.47 9.42 -11.78
C VAL A 51 -4.61 8.40 -11.82
N ALA A 52 -4.66 7.49 -10.85
CA ALA A 52 -5.70 6.47 -10.75
C ALA A 52 -6.18 6.27 -9.31
N SER A 53 -7.45 5.88 -9.19
CA SER A 53 -8.12 5.55 -7.91
C SER A 53 -8.76 4.17 -8.05
N LEU A 54 -8.41 3.25 -7.17
CA LEU A 54 -8.78 1.84 -7.20
C LEU A 54 -9.45 1.41 -5.89
N GLY A 55 -10.67 0.89 -5.97
CA GLY A 55 -11.35 0.24 -4.86
C GLY A 55 -11.07 -1.26 -4.84
N PHE A 56 -10.68 -1.79 -3.69
CA PHE A 56 -10.49 -3.22 -3.47
C PHE A 56 -11.34 -3.69 -2.29
N THR A 57 -11.84 -4.92 -2.36
CA THR A 57 -12.28 -5.62 -1.16
C THR A 57 -11.13 -6.47 -0.63
N LEU A 58 -11.03 -6.53 0.70
CA LEU A 58 -10.05 -7.34 1.40
C LEU A 58 -10.73 -8.07 2.56
N ARG A 59 -10.42 -9.35 2.71
CA ARG A 59 -10.92 -10.19 3.80
C ARG A 59 -9.84 -11.16 4.26
N PRO A 60 -9.59 -11.34 5.57
CA PRO A 60 -8.71 -12.41 6.04
C PRO A 60 -9.24 -13.78 5.58
N THR A 61 -8.36 -14.67 5.13
CA THR A 61 -8.75 -16.00 4.65
C THR A 61 -9.43 -16.80 5.77
N GLY A 62 -10.63 -17.31 5.49
CA GLY A 62 -11.43 -18.08 6.44
C GLY A 62 -12.21 -17.24 7.46
N ASP A 63 -12.16 -15.91 7.36
CA ASP A 63 -13.03 -15.03 8.13
C ASP A 63 -14.43 -15.00 7.50
N PRO A 64 -15.51 -15.32 8.24
CA PRO A 64 -16.87 -15.29 7.70
C PRO A 64 -17.44 -13.86 7.55
N ALA A 65 -16.77 -12.83 8.06
CA ALA A 65 -17.24 -11.45 7.98
C ALA A 65 -17.31 -10.93 6.54
N GLU A 66 -18.11 -9.88 6.36
CA GLU A 66 -18.19 -9.14 5.10
C GLU A 66 -16.82 -8.53 4.73
N PRO A 67 -16.41 -8.59 3.46
CA PRO A 67 -15.16 -7.96 3.01
C PRO A 67 -15.12 -6.47 3.31
N THR A 68 -13.95 -5.98 3.69
CA THR A 68 -13.70 -4.56 3.94
C THR A 68 -13.24 -3.88 2.66
N VAL A 69 -13.80 -2.71 2.35
CA VAL A 69 -13.44 -1.91 1.17
C VAL A 69 -12.29 -0.97 1.52
N VAL A 70 -11.22 -1.08 0.75
CA VAL A 70 -10.01 -0.25 0.87
C VAL A 70 -9.80 0.51 -0.44
N GLN A 71 -9.55 1.80 -0.32
CA GLN A 71 -9.27 2.68 -1.45
C GLN A 71 -7.77 2.91 -1.59
N VAL A 72 -7.31 2.83 -2.83
CA VAL A 72 -5.91 3.03 -3.20
C VAL A 72 -5.83 4.07 -4.30
N HIS A 73 -4.98 5.07 -4.11
CA HIS A 73 -4.67 6.09 -5.11
C HIS A 73 -3.25 5.88 -5.61
N THR A 74 -2.98 6.19 -6.88
CA THR A 74 -1.62 6.17 -7.38
C THR A 74 -1.37 7.26 -8.40
N LEU A 75 -0.22 7.90 -8.29
CA LEU A 75 0.17 9.08 -9.06
C LEU A 75 1.69 9.29 -9.04
N PRO A 76 2.24 10.08 -9.97
CA PRO A 76 3.66 10.44 -10.00
C PRO A 76 4.13 11.09 -8.70
N MET A 77 5.41 10.89 -8.35
CA MET A 77 6.01 11.39 -7.11
C MET A 77 6.16 12.92 -7.10
N ASP A 78 6.41 13.53 -8.25
CA ASP A 78 6.58 14.98 -8.43
C ASP A 78 5.30 15.79 -8.15
N GLU A 79 4.13 15.16 -8.29
CA GLU A 79 2.82 15.71 -7.91
C GLU A 79 2.59 15.73 -6.38
N LEU A 80 3.49 15.12 -5.58
CA LEU A 80 3.31 14.92 -4.14
C LEU A 80 4.54 15.35 -3.30
N PRO A 81 4.93 16.64 -3.30
CA PRO A 81 6.06 17.12 -2.52
C PRO A 81 5.90 16.83 -1.01
N SER A 82 4.70 16.93 -0.47
CA SER A 82 4.43 16.63 0.96
C SER A 82 4.69 15.17 1.32
N VAL A 83 4.48 14.23 0.39
CA VAL A 83 4.80 12.81 0.60
C VAL A 83 6.31 12.60 0.56
N LYS A 84 7.03 13.31 -0.33
CA LYS A 84 8.51 13.28 -0.36
C LYS A 84 9.10 13.72 0.97
N GLU A 85 8.63 14.85 1.49
CA GLU A 85 9.09 15.38 2.77
C GLU A 85 8.78 14.42 3.94
N ALA A 86 7.59 13.81 3.94
CA ALA A 86 7.23 12.82 4.95
C ALA A 86 8.12 11.57 4.86
N ALA A 87 8.45 11.12 3.64
CA ALA A 87 9.36 10.01 3.42
C ALA A 87 10.77 10.31 3.93
N ASP A 88 11.29 11.51 3.66
CA ASP A 88 12.63 11.93 4.10
C ASP A 88 12.73 11.92 5.63
N ARG A 89 11.74 12.47 6.33
CA ARG A 89 11.66 12.41 7.80
C ARG A 89 11.57 10.97 8.31
N ALA A 90 10.80 10.11 7.63
CA ALA A 90 10.61 8.72 8.03
C ALA A 90 11.87 7.85 7.82
N VAL A 91 12.69 8.19 6.81
CA VAL A 91 14.01 7.59 6.55
C VAL A 91 15.03 8.06 7.59
N GLU A 92 15.03 9.35 7.92
CA GLU A 92 15.92 9.90 8.94
C GLU A 92 15.70 9.23 10.30
N ALA A 93 14.43 8.94 10.65
CA ALA A 93 14.07 8.24 11.88
C ALA A 93 14.67 6.82 12.02
N ILE A 94 15.22 6.24 10.96
CA ILE A 94 15.94 4.95 10.98
C ILE A 94 17.42 5.06 10.56
N GLY A 95 17.94 6.29 10.43
CA GLY A 95 19.34 6.54 10.06
C GLY A 95 19.70 6.11 8.63
N GLY A 96 18.75 6.08 7.70
CA GLY A 96 19.05 5.81 6.28
C GLY A 96 19.47 4.37 5.97
N ALA A 97 18.93 3.37 6.67
CA ALA A 97 19.27 1.94 6.52
C ALA A 97 18.88 1.32 5.15
N GLY A 98 19.39 1.85 4.04
CA GLY A 98 19.10 1.47 2.66
C GLY A 98 17.74 1.96 2.13
N MET A 99 16.86 2.45 3.00
CA MET A 99 15.57 3.01 2.62
C MET A 99 15.71 4.38 1.95
N ASP A 100 16.74 5.15 2.28
CA ASP A 100 17.14 6.39 1.62
C ASP A 100 17.32 6.21 0.11
N ALA A 101 18.02 5.14 -0.30
CA ALA A 101 18.19 4.80 -1.70
C ALA A 101 16.86 4.42 -2.38
N LEU A 102 15.93 3.81 -1.63
CA LEU A 102 14.58 3.49 -2.13
C LEU A 102 13.72 4.76 -2.32
N VAL A 103 13.83 5.71 -1.39
CA VAL A 103 13.12 6.99 -1.50
C VAL A 103 13.67 7.81 -2.66
N ALA A 104 15.00 7.86 -2.81
CA ALA A 104 15.65 8.63 -3.87
C ALA A 104 15.28 8.16 -5.29
N ARG A 105 15.02 6.85 -5.47
CA ARG A 105 14.64 6.26 -6.77
C ARG A 105 13.13 6.21 -7.01
N ALA A 106 12.31 6.66 -6.07
CA ALA A 106 10.86 6.55 -6.19
C ALA A 106 10.34 7.54 -7.26
N MET A 107 9.64 7.01 -8.25
CA MET A 107 9.03 7.80 -9.33
C MET A 107 7.52 7.89 -9.19
N ARG A 108 6.92 7.03 -8.37
CA ARG A 108 5.46 6.92 -8.22
C ARG A 108 5.09 6.62 -6.78
N VAL A 109 3.97 7.19 -6.33
CA VAL A 109 3.38 6.89 -5.02
C VAL A 109 2.14 6.01 -5.21
N TRP A 110 1.97 5.05 -4.31
CA TRP A 110 0.70 4.38 -4.06
C TRP A 110 0.24 4.72 -2.66
N MET A 111 -0.94 5.30 -2.52
CA MET A 111 -1.49 5.79 -1.26
C MET A 111 -2.70 4.95 -0.90
N VAL A 112 -2.63 4.21 0.20
CA VAL A 112 -3.79 3.49 0.75
C VAL A 112 -4.46 4.38 1.78
N GLU A 113 -5.76 4.65 1.61
CA GLU A 113 -6.54 5.40 2.60
C GLU A 113 -6.37 4.79 3.99
N ARG A 114 -6.08 5.61 5.00
CA ARG A 114 -5.81 5.13 6.37
C ARG A 114 -7.01 4.40 6.98
N ARG A 115 -8.22 4.76 6.57
CA ARG A 115 -9.48 4.20 7.06
C ARG A 115 -10.19 3.41 5.95
N PRO A 116 -10.90 2.33 6.30
CA PRO A 116 -11.79 1.67 5.34
C PRO A 116 -12.82 2.64 4.75
N MET A 117 -13.17 2.46 3.48
CA MET A 117 -14.33 3.15 2.89
C MET A 117 -15.65 2.50 3.31
N ALA A 118 -15.64 1.18 3.50
CA ALA A 118 -16.79 0.39 3.94
C ALA A 118 -16.31 -0.92 4.59
N GLY A 119 -17.18 -1.58 5.35
CA GLY A 119 -16.84 -2.78 6.12
C GLY A 119 -16.27 -2.47 7.50
N GLY A 120 -16.01 -3.53 8.28
CA GLY A 120 -15.78 -3.44 9.73
C GLY A 120 -14.35 -3.65 10.20
N ASP A 121 -13.40 -4.07 9.34
CA ASP A 121 -12.05 -4.39 9.79
C ASP A 121 -11.09 -3.18 9.64
N PRO A 122 -10.74 -2.47 10.74
CA PRO A 122 -9.85 -1.31 10.67
C PRO A 122 -8.41 -1.66 10.27
N ARG A 123 -8.05 -2.95 10.22
CA ARG A 123 -6.70 -3.42 9.86
C ARG A 123 -6.53 -3.54 8.34
N ALA A 124 -7.62 -3.60 7.58
CA ALA A 124 -7.59 -3.85 6.14
C ALA A 124 -6.73 -2.84 5.34
N PRO A 125 -6.74 -1.52 5.65
CA PRO A 125 -5.80 -0.57 5.04
C PRO A 125 -4.32 -0.94 5.20
N LEU A 126 -3.90 -1.31 6.42
CA LEU A 126 -2.52 -1.73 6.66
C LEU A 126 -2.21 -3.06 5.97
N ALA A 127 -3.19 -3.97 5.88
CA ALA A 127 -3.04 -5.23 5.15
C ALA A 127 -2.85 -4.99 3.65
N MET A 128 -3.63 -4.08 3.06
CA MET A 128 -3.41 -3.62 1.70
C MET A 128 -2.03 -2.98 1.51
N ALA A 129 -1.60 -2.11 2.43
CA ALA A 129 -0.27 -1.52 2.39
C ALA A 129 0.85 -2.58 2.46
N ALA A 130 0.69 -3.62 3.29
CA ALA A 130 1.62 -4.74 3.36
C ALA A 130 1.68 -5.51 2.03
N LEU A 131 0.53 -5.82 1.42
CA LEU A 131 0.46 -6.45 0.11
C LEU A 131 1.22 -5.63 -0.93
N LEU A 132 0.90 -4.33 -1.04
CA LEU A 132 1.52 -3.44 -2.02
C LEU A 132 3.03 -3.31 -1.77
N ALA A 133 3.48 -3.30 -0.52
CA ALA A 133 4.91 -3.26 -0.19
C ALA A 133 5.64 -4.50 -0.73
N GLY A 134 5.01 -5.68 -0.64
CA GLY A 134 5.55 -6.93 -1.17
C GLY A 134 5.51 -7.03 -2.69
N VAL A 135 4.45 -6.52 -3.31
CA VAL A 135 4.27 -6.53 -4.77
C VAL A 135 5.18 -5.52 -5.46
N LEU A 136 5.22 -4.29 -4.95
CA LEU A 136 5.95 -3.17 -5.54
C LEU A 136 7.42 -3.12 -5.10
N LEU A 137 7.80 -3.94 -4.12
CA LEU A 137 9.10 -3.87 -3.45
C LEU A 137 9.40 -2.44 -2.94
N ALA A 138 8.35 -1.80 -2.42
CA ALA A 138 8.34 -0.39 -2.05
C ALA A 138 8.32 -0.23 -0.53
N PRO A 139 9.06 0.76 0.02
CA PRO A 139 8.93 1.13 1.41
C PRO A 139 7.61 1.87 1.65
N VAL A 140 7.10 1.75 2.88
CA VAL A 140 5.84 2.32 3.38
C VAL A 140 6.16 3.42 4.37
N VAL A 141 5.67 4.62 4.10
CA VAL A 141 5.62 5.75 5.02
C VAL A 141 4.30 5.66 5.82
N PRO A 142 4.37 5.53 7.15
CA PRO A 142 3.16 5.46 7.99
C PRO A 142 2.44 6.82 8.09
N PRO A 143 1.08 6.83 8.11
CA PRO A 143 0.29 8.05 8.28
C PRO A 143 0.46 8.70 9.65
N GLU A 144 0.77 7.92 10.69
CA GLU A 144 1.08 8.44 12.04
C GLU A 144 2.46 9.07 12.15
N GLY A 145 3.29 8.99 11.09
CA GLY A 145 4.69 9.38 11.12
C GLY A 145 5.59 8.33 11.79
N GLY A 146 6.86 8.69 11.97
CA GLY A 146 7.88 7.77 12.50
C GLY A 146 8.59 6.99 11.40
N ALA A 147 9.18 5.86 11.79
CA ALA A 147 10.08 5.08 10.96
C ALA A 147 9.40 4.47 9.73
N ILE A 148 9.99 4.69 8.54
CA ILE A 148 9.63 4.01 7.30
C ILE A 148 9.91 2.50 7.42
N PHE A 149 9.14 1.66 6.73
CA PHE A 149 9.33 0.20 6.77
C PHE A 149 8.95 -0.50 5.46
N GLY A 150 9.49 -1.70 5.22
CA GLY A 150 9.04 -2.57 4.13
C GLY A 150 8.00 -3.61 4.56
N LEU A 151 7.71 -4.58 3.68
CA LEU A 151 6.77 -5.68 3.92
C LEU A 151 6.92 -6.34 5.30
N LYS A 152 8.15 -6.66 5.72
CA LYS A 152 8.41 -7.28 7.03
C LYS A 152 7.87 -6.42 8.18
N GLY A 153 8.14 -5.12 8.17
CA GLY A 153 7.66 -4.20 9.20
C GLY A 153 6.14 -3.98 9.14
N ALA A 154 5.53 -4.07 7.96
CA ALA A 154 4.08 -4.02 7.80
C ALA A 154 3.42 -5.27 8.41
N ARG A 155 3.97 -6.46 8.13
CA ARG A 155 3.49 -7.74 8.67
C ARG A 155 3.60 -7.81 10.20
N THR A 156 4.73 -7.40 10.77
CA THR A 156 4.88 -7.35 12.24
C THR A 156 3.83 -6.45 12.89
N ARG A 157 3.50 -5.30 12.28
CA ARG A 157 2.43 -4.42 12.78
C ARG A 157 1.05 -5.06 12.65
N LEU A 158 0.77 -5.75 11.54
CA LEU A 158 -0.47 -6.49 11.34
C LEU A 158 -0.66 -7.59 12.38
N GLU A 159 0.38 -8.37 12.63
CA GLU A 159 0.38 -9.44 13.65
C GLU A 159 0.12 -8.88 15.05
N ALA A 160 0.72 -7.74 15.40
CA ALA A 160 0.44 -7.04 16.65
C ALA A 160 -1.02 -6.57 16.78
N LEU A 161 -1.71 -6.36 15.65
CA LEU A 161 -3.14 -6.04 15.58
C LEU A 161 -4.03 -7.30 15.44
N GLY A 162 -3.46 -8.49 15.63
CA GLY A 162 -4.20 -9.76 15.58
C GLY A 162 -4.54 -10.25 14.17
N TRP A 163 -3.88 -9.73 13.13
CA TRP A 163 -3.99 -10.25 11.77
C TRP A 163 -2.97 -11.37 11.56
N ARG A 164 -3.42 -12.54 11.13
CA ARG A 164 -2.50 -13.67 10.84
C ARG A 164 -1.88 -13.47 9.46
N THR A 165 -0.56 -13.28 9.40
CA THR A 165 0.19 -13.16 8.13
C THR A 165 0.99 -14.41 7.79
#